data_AF-A0A1A6HN01-F1
#
_entry.id   AF-A0A1A6HN01-F1
#
_cell.length_a   1.000
_cell.length_b   1.000
_cell.length_c   1.000
_cell.angle_alpha   90.00
_cell.angle_beta   90.00
_cell.angle_gamma   90.00
#
_symmetry.space_group_name_H-M   'P 1'
#
loop_
_entity.id
_entity.type
_entity.pdbx_description
1 polymer ?
#
loop_
_entity_poly.entity_id
_entity_poly.type
_entity_poly.pdbx_seq_one_letter_code
_entity_poly.pdbx_strand_id
1 'polypeptide(L)'
;MDHVSDSFLETNVPLLVLIEAAKNGNEKEVKEYAQVFREHANKLIEVANLACSISNNEEGVKLVRMSASQLEALCPQVINAALALAAKPQSKLAQENMDLFKEQWERQVRVLTDAVDDITSIDDFLAVS
;
A
#
# COMPACT_ATOMS: atom_id res chain seq x y z
N MET A 1 -13.30 -7.97 -15.62
CA MET A 1 -13.31 -7.51 -14.23
C MET A 1 -11.96 -7.82 -13.56
N ASP A 2 -10.81 -7.64 -14.25
CA ASP A 2 -9.53 -8.20 -13.75
C ASP A 2 -8.28 -7.50 -14.35
N HIS A 3 -8.10 -6.19 -14.15
CA HIS A 3 -6.82 -5.55 -14.52
C HIS A 3 -6.24 -4.65 -13.43
N VAL A 4 -7.09 -3.94 -12.68
CA VAL A 4 -6.64 -3.14 -11.52
C VAL A 4 -6.31 -4.06 -10.36
N SER A 5 -7.19 -5.01 -10.02
CA SER A 5 -6.98 -5.96 -8.92
C SER A 5 -5.69 -6.80 -9.04
N ASP A 6 -5.37 -7.34 -10.22
CA ASP A 6 -4.12 -8.11 -10.43
C ASP A 6 -2.86 -7.23 -10.31
N SER A 7 -2.88 -6.01 -10.86
CA SER A 7 -1.79 -5.05 -10.70
C SER A 7 -1.60 -4.62 -9.23
N PHE A 8 -2.69 -4.66 -8.45
CA PHE A 8 -2.70 -4.41 -7.01
C PHE A 8 -2.42 -5.66 -6.15
N LEU A 9 -2.47 -6.89 -6.67
CA LEU A 9 -2.22 -8.13 -5.90
C LEU A 9 -0.73 -8.51 -5.85
N GLU A 10 0.07 -8.14 -6.86
CA GLU A 10 1.54 -8.27 -6.84
C GLU A 10 2.24 -7.26 -5.87
N THR A 11 1.48 -6.39 -5.21
CA THR A 11 1.96 -5.26 -4.39
C THR A 11 2.52 -5.64 -3.02
N ASN A 12 2.32 -6.88 -2.56
CA ASN A 12 2.81 -7.31 -1.25
C ASN A 12 4.28 -7.74 -1.27
N VAL A 13 4.87 -7.97 -2.44
CA VAL A 13 6.26 -8.44 -2.56
C VAL A 13 7.25 -7.46 -1.90
N PRO A 14 7.21 -6.13 -2.16
CA PRO A 14 8.10 -5.17 -1.50
C PRO A 14 7.97 -5.17 0.03
N LEU A 15 6.76 -5.37 0.56
CA LEU A 15 6.52 -5.44 2.01
C LEU A 15 7.15 -6.69 2.61
N LEU A 16 6.95 -7.85 1.98
CA LEU A 16 7.51 -9.12 2.48
C LEU A 16 9.03 -9.12 2.45
N VAL A 17 9.65 -8.60 1.39
CA VAL A 17 11.11 -8.48 1.28
C VAL A 17 11.67 -7.53 2.33
N LEU A 18 11.01 -6.39 2.58
CA LEU A 18 11.38 -5.46 3.65
C LEU A 18 11.34 -6.13 5.04
N ILE A 19 10.28 -6.88 5.33
CA ILE A 19 10.11 -7.59 6.61
C ILE A 19 11.17 -8.68 6.76
N GLU A 20 11.50 -9.41 5.70
CA GLU A 20 12.51 -10.46 5.76
C GLU A 20 13.91 -9.89 6.03
N ALA A 21 14.26 -8.78 5.39
CA ALA A 21 15.50 -8.05 5.69
C ALA A 21 15.54 -7.57 7.16
N ALA A 22 14.39 -7.10 7.68
CA ALA A 22 14.26 -6.70 9.08
C ALA A 22 14.40 -7.88 10.05
N LYS A 23 13.82 -9.05 9.75
CA LYS A 23 13.97 -10.27 10.56
C LYS A 23 15.41 -10.76 10.61
N ASN A 24 16.16 -10.57 9.53
CA ASN A 24 17.59 -10.88 9.47
C ASN A 24 18.48 -9.84 10.19
N GLY A 25 17.91 -8.75 10.70
CA GLY A 25 18.66 -7.69 11.38
C GLY A 25 19.55 -6.86 10.45
N ASN A 26 19.30 -6.90 9.13
CA ASN A 26 20.15 -6.21 8.16
C ASN A 26 19.65 -4.78 7.89
N GLU A 27 20.04 -3.83 8.74
CA GLU A 27 19.63 -2.43 8.63
C GLU A 27 19.96 -1.77 7.29
N LYS A 28 21.02 -2.23 6.61
CA LYS A 28 21.41 -1.70 5.30
C LYS A 28 20.39 -2.13 4.24
N GLU A 29 20.10 -3.42 4.16
CA GLU A 29 19.09 -3.95 3.23
C GLU A 29 17.71 -3.37 3.52
N VAL A 30 17.34 -3.22 4.80
CA VAL A 30 16.06 -2.61 5.19
C VAL A 30 15.92 -1.19 4.63
N LYS A 31 16.99 -0.39 4.61
CA LYS A 31 16.96 0.95 4.01
C LYS A 31 16.80 0.91 2.50
N GLU A 32 17.45 -0.04 1.83
CA GLU A 32 17.33 -0.22 0.37
C GLU A 32 15.91 -0.66 -0.01
N TYR A 33 15.38 -1.69 0.67
CA TYR A 33 14.01 -2.17 0.44
C TYR A 33 12.94 -1.18 0.91
N ALA A 34 13.22 -0.33 1.91
CA ALA A 34 12.30 0.73 2.32
C ALA A 34 12.09 1.77 1.21
N GLN A 35 13.11 2.05 0.39
CA GLN A 35 12.95 2.91 -0.79
C GLN A 35 12.02 2.26 -1.81
N VAL A 36 12.26 0.98 -2.13
CA VAL A 36 11.43 0.22 -3.07
C VAL A 36 9.97 0.15 -2.60
N PHE A 37 9.74 -0.13 -1.32
CA PHE A 37 8.42 -0.14 -0.72
C PHE A 37 7.73 1.23 -0.80
N ARG A 38 8.47 2.32 -0.54
CA ARG A 38 7.95 3.69 -0.65
C ARG A 38 7.61 4.07 -2.09
N GLU A 39 8.48 3.75 -3.05
CA GLU A 39 8.22 3.98 -4.48
C GLU A 39 6.97 3.20 -4.92
N HIS A 40 6.81 1.98 -4.41
CA HIS A 40 5.64 1.18 -4.66
C HIS A 40 4.36 1.81 -4.10
N ALA A 41 4.39 2.27 -2.84
CA ALA A 41 3.28 3.01 -2.23
C ALA A 41 2.88 4.25 -3.03
N ASN A 42 3.87 5.03 -3.49
CA ASN A 42 3.63 6.22 -4.31
C ASN A 42 2.93 5.87 -5.63
N LYS A 43 3.35 4.80 -6.32
CA LYS A 43 2.71 4.36 -7.56
C LYS A 43 1.25 3.98 -7.35
N LEU A 44 0.91 3.30 -6.25
CA LEU A 44 -0.49 2.97 -5.92
C LEU A 44 -1.33 4.24 -5.74
N ILE A 45 -0.78 5.24 -5.06
CA ILE A 45 -1.43 6.54 -4.85
C ILE A 45 -1.58 7.29 -6.19
N GLU A 46 -0.58 7.26 -7.07
CA GLU A 46 -0.65 7.86 -8.40
C GLU A 46 -1.76 7.22 -9.25
N VAL A 47 -1.85 5.89 -9.27
CA VAL A 47 -2.92 5.17 -9.99
C VAL A 47 -4.29 5.51 -9.42
N ALA A 48 -4.45 5.56 -8.10
CA ALA A 48 -5.70 5.95 -7.46
C ALA A 48 -6.12 7.40 -7.80
N ASN A 49 -5.15 8.32 -7.84
CA ASN A 49 -5.40 9.71 -8.24
C ASN A 49 -5.77 9.84 -9.73
N LEU A 50 -5.17 9.01 -10.60
CA LEU A 50 -5.54 8.97 -12.01
C LEU A 50 -6.98 8.49 -12.18
N ALA A 51 -7.39 7.42 -11.49
CA ALA A 51 -8.78 6.95 -11.47
C ALA A 51 -9.75 8.04 -11.00
N CYS A 52 -9.35 8.83 -9.99
CA CYS A 52 -10.13 9.98 -9.53
C CYS A 52 -10.27 11.10 -10.56
N SER A 53 -9.32 11.25 -11.49
CA SER A 53 -9.32 12.34 -12.47
C SER A 53 -10.29 12.12 -13.64
N ILE A 54 -10.67 10.86 -13.87
CA ILE A 54 -11.57 10.46 -14.95
C ILE A 54 -12.98 10.13 -14.46
N SER A 55 -13.16 9.90 -13.15
CA SER A 55 -14.47 9.55 -12.59
C SER A 55 -15.35 10.77 -12.34
N ASN A 56 -16.65 10.61 -12.64
CA ASN A 56 -17.70 11.60 -12.32
C ASN A 56 -18.38 11.36 -10.95
N ASN A 57 -17.97 10.32 -10.21
CA ASN A 57 -18.50 9.99 -8.89
C ASN A 57 -17.78 10.79 -7.79
N GLU A 58 -18.25 11.99 -7.47
CA GLU A 58 -17.63 12.88 -6.47
C GLU A 58 -17.47 12.23 -5.08
N GLU A 59 -18.46 11.45 -4.64
CA GLU A 59 -18.41 10.77 -3.34
C GLU A 59 -17.36 9.65 -3.33
N GLY A 60 -17.32 8.83 -4.39
CA GLY A 60 -16.30 7.79 -4.55
C GLY A 60 -14.89 8.36 -4.66
N VAL A 61 -14.70 9.45 -5.43
CA VAL A 61 -13.42 10.16 -5.54
C VAL A 61 -12.93 10.64 -4.16
N LYS A 62 -13.84 11.13 -3.32
CA LYS A 62 -13.48 11.54 -1.95
C LYS A 62 -13.00 10.37 -1.11
N LEU A 63 -13.67 9.21 -1.20
CA LEU A 63 -13.27 7.99 -0.47
C LEU A 63 -11.90 7.47 -0.93
N VAL A 64 -11.63 7.48 -2.23
CA VAL A 64 -10.33 7.08 -2.79
C VAL A 64 -9.23 8.02 -2.30
N ARG A 65 -9.42 9.34 -2.38
CA ARG A 65 -8.44 10.32 -1.90
C ARG A 65 -8.17 10.20 -0.40
N MET A 66 -9.21 9.97 0.41
CA MET A 66 -9.05 9.72 1.85
C MET A 66 -8.23 8.44 2.11
N SER A 67 -8.54 7.36 1.38
CA SER A 67 -7.83 6.08 1.52
C SER A 67 -6.37 6.18 1.07
N ALA A 68 -6.10 6.93 -0.01
CA ALA A 68 -4.75 7.19 -0.50
C ALA A 68 -3.93 8.01 0.52
N SER A 69 -4.52 9.03 1.14
CA SER A 69 -3.86 9.82 2.19
C SER A 69 -3.55 8.97 3.43
N GLN A 70 -4.44 8.06 3.82
CA GLN A 70 -4.19 7.12 4.90
C GLN A 70 -3.03 6.16 4.57
N LEU A 71 -2.97 5.67 3.33
CA LEU A 71 -1.87 4.82 2.86
C LEU A 71 -0.53 5.57 2.86
N GLU A 72 -0.52 6.83 2.42
CA GLU A 72 0.65 7.72 2.45
C GLU A 72 1.16 7.91 3.89
N ALA A 73 0.26 8.18 4.85
CA ALA A 73 0.60 8.35 6.25
C ALA A 73 1.03 7.06 6.95
N LEU A 74 0.56 5.90 6.47
CA LEU A 74 0.91 4.59 7.01
C LEU A 74 2.29 4.11 6.53
N CYS A 75 2.66 4.42 5.29
CA CYS A 75 3.93 4.01 4.67
C CYS A 75 5.17 4.26 5.56
N PRO A 76 5.42 5.46 6.11
CA PRO A 76 6.58 5.68 6.97
C PRO A 76 6.51 4.91 8.30
N GLN A 77 5.31 4.60 8.79
CA GLN A 77 5.15 3.84 10.04
C GLN A 77 5.54 2.37 9.85
N VAL A 78 5.17 1.77 8.71
CA VAL A 78 5.59 0.41 8.33
C VAL A 78 7.12 0.33 8.21
N ILE A 79 7.74 1.32 7.55
CA ILE A 79 9.20 1.40 7.43
C ILE A 79 9.87 1.52 8.81
N ASN A 80 9.32 2.35 9.70
CA ASN A 80 9.84 2.51 11.05
C ASN A 80 9.70 1.23 11.88
N ALA A 81 8.61 0.48 11.71
CA ALA A 81 8.43 -0.82 12.34
C ALA A 81 9.48 -1.84 11.85
N ALA A 82 9.76 -1.85 10.54
CA ALA A 82 10.79 -2.69 9.96
C ALA A 82 12.19 -2.31 10.47
N LEU A 83 12.50 -1.02 10.59
CA LEU A 83 13.76 -0.54 11.17
C LEU A 83 13.89 -0.92 12.66
N ALA A 84 12.82 -0.79 13.44
CA ALA A 84 12.80 -1.18 14.84
C ALA A 84 13.01 -2.68 15.02
N LEU A 85 12.41 -3.49 14.14
CA LEU A 85 12.64 -4.94 14.08
C LEU A 85 14.08 -5.27 13.69
N ALA A 86 14.64 -4.59 12.69
CA ALA A 86 16.02 -4.77 12.26
C ALA A 86 17.04 -4.47 13.38
N ALA A 87 16.76 -3.45 14.19
CA ALA A 87 17.61 -3.11 15.34
C ALA A 87 17.53 -4.16 16.47
N LYS A 88 16.41 -4.89 16.59
CA LYS A 88 16.19 -5.89 17.65
C LYS A 88 15.39 -7.10 17.11
N PRO A 89 15.98 -7.94 16.24
CA PRO A 89 15.25 -8.98 15.50
C PRO A 89 14.67 -10.08 16.41
N GLN A 90 15.27 -10.30 17.59
CA GLN A 90 14.79 -11.28 18.58
C GLN A 90 13.71 -10.72 19.53
N SER A 91 13.40 -9.43 19.47
CA SER A 91 12.40 -8.81 20.33
C SER A 91 11.01 -9.22 19.90
N LYS A 92 10.30 -9.98 20.74
CA LYS A 92 8.89 -10.36 20.50
C LYS A 92 8.01 -9.13 20.25
N LEU A 93 8.20 -8.07 21.02
CA LEU A 93 7.47 -6.82 20.85
C LEU A 93 7.73 -6.18 19.47
N ALA A 94 8.94 -6.27 18.94
CA ALA A 94 9.26 -5.72 17.62
C ALA A 94 8.67 -6.58 16.49
N GLN A 95 8.64 -7.90 16.68
CA GLN A 95 8.00 -8.84 15.75
C GLN A 95 6.49 -8.60 15.72
N GLU A 96 5.82 -8.58 16.87
CA GLU A 96 4.39 -8.29 17.00
C GLU A 96 4.02 -6.92 16.42
N ASN A 97 4.84 -5.89 16.70
CA ASN A 97 4.65 -4.55 16.13
C ASN A 97 4.74 -4.57 14.59
N MET A 98 5.71 -5.28 14.03
CA MET A 98 5.85 -5.42 12.57
C MET A 98 4.67 -6.16 11.95
N ASP A 99 4.19 -7.24 12.58
CA ASP A 99 3.03 -8.00 12.10
C ASP A 99 1.75 -7.14 12.10
N LEU A 100 1.53 -6.34 13.16
CA LEU A 100 0.41 -5.40 13.22
C LEU A 100 0.45 -4.37 12.06
N PHE A 101 1.62 -3.78 11.80
CA PHE A 101 1.78 -2.84 10.69
C PHE A 101 1.65 -3.51 9.32
N LYS A 102 2.08 -4.77 9.18
CA LYS A 102 1.87 -5.56 7.98
C LYS A 102 0.37 -5.75 7.71
N GLU A 103 -0.39 -6.24 8.69
CA GLU A 103 -1.84 -6.45 8.55
C GLU A 103 -2.58 -5.13 8.27
N GLN A 104 -2.16 -4.04 8.91
CA GLN A 104 -2.75 -2.72 8.69
C GLN A 104 -2.47 -2.22 7.26
N TRP A 105 -1.25 -2.44 6.75
CA TRP A 105 -0.90 -2.10 5.37
C TRP A 105 -1.74 -2.87 4.35
N GLU A 106 -1.78 -4.20 4.49
CA GLU A 106 -2.54 -5.08 3.59
C GLU A 106 -4.02 -4.70 3.57
N ARG A 107 -4.60 -4.40 4.74
CA ARG A 107 -5.98 -3.91 4.84
C ARG A 107 -6.17 -2.57 4.14
N GLN A 108 -5.26 -1.62 4.34
CA GLN A 108 -5.37 -0.28 3.74
C GLN A 108 -5.25 -0.34 2.21
N VAL A 109 -4.35 -1.16 1.68
CA VAL A 109 -4.21 -1.39 0.23
C VAL A 109 -5.50 -1.98 -0.34
N ARG A 110 -6.10 -2.96 0.34
CA ARG A 110 -7.39 -3.54 -0.08
C ARG A 110 -8.50 -2.48 -0.09
N VAL A 111 -8.63 -1.67 0.97
CA VAL A 111 -9.62 -0.58 1.03
C VAL A 111 -9.44 0.42 -0.12
N LEU A 112 -8.19 0.80 -0.43
CA LEU A 112 -7.91 1.67 -1.56
C LEU A 112 -8.31 1.02 -2.90
N THR A 113 -7.99 -0.26 -3.07
CA THR A 113 -8.30 -1.01 -4.30
C THR A 113 -9.80 -1.11 -4.50
N ASP A 114 -10.54 -1.52 -3.47
CA ASP A 114 -12.00 -1.62 -3.50
C ASP A 114 -12.63 -0.26 -3.85
N ALA A 115 -12.14 0.84 -3.25
CA ALA A 115 -12.62 2.19 -3.54
C ALA A 115 -12.29 2.65 -4.97
N VAL A 116 -11.14 2.26 -5.52
CA VAL A 116 -10.76 2.57 -6.92
C VAL A 116 -11.60 1.76 -7.90
N ASP A 117 -11.87 0.49 -7.59
CA ASP A 117 -12.74 -0.36 -8.40
C ASP A 117 -14.18 0.20 -8.44
N ASP A 118 -14.70 0.72 -7.33
CA ASP A 118 -16.04 1.33 -7.26
C ASP A 118 -16.20 2.57 -8.18
N ILE A 119 -15.13 3.34 -8.42
CA ILE A 119 -15.18 4.53 -9.27
C ILE A 119 -14.77 4.26 -10.73
N THR A 120 -14.24 3.08 -11.03
CA THR A 120 -13.82 2.65 -12.38
C THR A 120 -14.73 1.59 -12.98
N SER A 121 -15.55 0.92 -12.17
CA SER A 121 -16.48 -0.12 -12.61
C SER A 121 -17.83 0.50 -12.99
N ILE A 122 -18.13 0.47 -14.30
CA ILE A 122 -19.47 0.46 -14.96
C ILE A 122 -19.90 1.73 -15.75
N ASP A 123 -19.63 2.98 -15.34
CA ASP A 123 -20.17 4.15 -16.10
C ASP A 123 -19.20 4.80 -17.13
N ASP A 124 -17.88 4.65 -16.97
CA ASP A 124 -16.91 5.30 -17.88
C ASP A 124 -16.69 4.54 -19.20
N PHE A 125 -17.00 3.24 -19.24
CA PHE A 125 -16.81 2.39 -20.42
C PHE A 125 -17.99 2.44 -21.42
N LEU A 126 -19.16 2.94 -20.99
CA LEU A 126 -20.38 2.97 -21.81
C LEU A 126 -20.70 4.35 -22.42
N ALA A 127 -20.00 5.42 -22.04
CA ALA A 127 -20.16 6.75 -22.62
C ALA A 127 -19.50 6.93 -24.00
N VAL A 128 -18.91 5.87 -24.56
CA VAL A 128 -18.32 5.84 -25.92
C VAL A 128 -19.20 5.06 -26.92
N SER A 129 -20.47 4.75 -26.59
CA SER A 129 -21.45 4.15 -27.51
C SER A 129 -22.46 5.15 -28.05
#